data_AF-A0A6G3S715-F1
#
_entry.id   AF-A0A6G3S715-F1
#
_cell.length_a   1.000
_cell.length_b   1.000
_cell.length_c   1.000
_cell.angle_alpha   90.00
_cell.angle_beta   90.00
_cell.angle_gamma   90.00
#
_symmetry.space_group_name_H-M   'P 1'
#
loop_
_entity.id
_entity.type
_entity.pdbx_description
1 polymer ?
#
loop_
_entity_poly.entity_id
_entity_poly.type
_entity_poly.pdbx_seq_one_letter_code
_entity_poly.pdbx_strand_id
1 'polypeptide(L)' 'LDYLALIDPADFTDVRDDFAGEAVLAVAARVGTTRLIDNLPLTFGAR' A
#
# COMPACT_ATOMS: atom_id res chain seq x y z
N LEU A 1 0.08 12.99 6.96
CA LEU A 1 -0.05 11.62 6.41
C LEU A 1 -1.18 10.97 7.18
N ASP A 2 -2.21 10.52 6.49
CA ASP A 2 -3.42 9.95 7.11
C ASP A 2 -3.34 8.42 7.15
N TYR A 3 -2.74 7.83 6.11
CA TYR A 3 -2.64 6.38 5.94
C TYR A 3 -1.44 6.04 5.05
N LEU A 4 -0.68 5.01 5.44
CA LEU A 4 0.38 4.40 4.64
C LEU A 4 0.47 2.94 5.05
N ALA A 5 0.13 2.03 4.14
CA ALA A 5 0.16 0.60 4.39
C ALA A 5 0.50 -0.17 3.12
N LEU A 6 1.07 -1.36 3.33
CA LEU A 6 1.27 -2.35 2.29
C LEU A 6 0.23 -3.45 2.49
N ILE A 7 -0.65 -3.64 1.51
CA ILE A 7 -1.83 -4.51 1.65
C ILE A 7 -1.83 -5.66 0.65
N ASP A 8 -2.35 -6.82 1.08
CA ASP A 8 -2.61 -7.97 0.22
C ASP A 8 -3.82 -7.66 -0.68
N PRO A 9 -3.69 -7.69 -2.02
CA PRO A 9 -4.79 -7.37 -2.92
C PRO A 9 -5.94 -8.38 -2.87
N ALA A 10 -5.74 -9.59 -2.32
CA ALA A 10 -6.77 -10.62 -2.25
C ALA A 10 -7.83 -10.33 -1.18
N ASP A 11 -7.43 -9.76 -0.03
CA ASP A 11 -8.32 -9.54 1.11
C ASP A 11 -8.25 -8.13 1.73
N PHE A 12 -7.41 -7.25 1.20
CA PHE A 12 -7.21 -5.87 1.66
C PHE A 12 -6.79 -5.78 3.14
N THR A 13 -6.06 -6.78 3.63
CA THR A 13 -5.40 -6.74 4.94
C THR A 13 -3.91 -6.41 4.82
N ASP A 14 -3.28 -6.02 5.92
CA ASP A 14 -1.84 -5.75 5.92
C ASP A 14 -1.04 -7.01 5.57
N VAL A 15 -0.04 -6.86 4.71
CA VAL A 15 0.87 -7.97 4.41
C VAL A 15 1.74 -8.31 5.63
N ARG A 16 2.18 -9.57 5.72
CA ARG A 16 3.13 -10.02 6.75
C ARG A 16 4.55 -9.51 6.44
N ASP A 17 5.39 -9.40 7.46
CA ASP A 17 6.77 -8.90 7.32
C ASP A 17 7.62 -9.69 6.32
N ASP A 18 7.36 -10.98 6.17
CA ASP A 18 8.06 -11.91 5.27
C ASP A 18 7.29 -12.18 3.97
N PHE A 19 6.32 -11.32 3.62
CA PHE A 19 5.49 -11.47 2.42
C PHE A 19 6.33 -11.42 1.13
N ALA A 20 6.04 -12.35 0.22
CA ALA A 20 6.56 -12.38 -1.14
C ALA A 20 5.40 -12.57 -2.11
N GLY A 21 5.41 -11.81 -3.21
CA GLY A 21 4.30 -11.76 -4.16
C GLY A 21 3.86 -10.33 -4.47
N GLU A 22 2.64 -10.21 -5.01
CA GLU A 22 2.02 -8.93 -5.34
C GLU A 22 1.41 -8.26 -4.12
N ALA A 23 1.70 -6.98 -3.93
CA ALA A 23 1.11 -6.15 -2.89
C ALA A 23 0.72 -4.78 -3.46
N VAL A 24 -0.15 -4.05 -2.77
CA VAL A 24 -0.47 -2.66 -3.10
C VAL A 24 0.03 -1.75 -1.98
N LEU A 25 0.86 -0.77 -2.33
CA LEU A 25 1.18 0.34 -1.44
C LEU A 25 0.06 1.36 -1.52
N ALA A 26 -0.70 1.50 -0.45
CA ALA A 26 -1.81 2.43 -0.35
C ALA A 26 -1.43 3.63 0.53
N VAL A 27 -1.62 4.84 -0.02
CA VAL A 27 -1.24 6.09 0.64
C VAL A 27 -2.43 7.04 0.65
N ALA A 28 -2.69 7.67 1.79
CA ALA A 28 -3.57 8.83 1.87
C ALA A 28 -2.91 9.95 2.66
N ALA A 29 -2.91 11.16 2.12
CA ALA A 29 -2.32 12.33 2.77
C ALA A 29 -3.09 13.60 2.40
N ARG A 30 -3.00 14.61 3.27
CA ARG A 30 -3.50 15.95 2.99
C ARG A 30 -2.39 16.85 2.47
N VAL A 31 -2.69 17.59 1.39
CA VAL A 31 -1.85 18.65 0.83
C VAL A 31 -2.66 19.93 0.87
N GLY A 32 -2.33 20.82 1.82
CA GLY A 32 -3.19 21.94 2.18
C GLY A 32 -4.54 21.44 2.73
N THR A 33 -5.65 21.88 2.15
CA THR A 33 -7.01 21.42 2.49
C THR A 33 -7.44 20.18 1.72
N THR A 34 -6.74 19.84 0.63
CA THR A 34 -7.08 18.74 -0.26
C THR A 34 -6.58 17.42 0.30
N ARG A 35 -7.42 16.38 0.26
CA ARG A 35 -7.02 15.01 0.61
C ARG A 35 -6.75 14.22 -0.67
N LEU A 36 -5.53 13.70 -0.79
CA LEU A 36 -5.07 12.91 -1.92
C LEU A 36 -4.95 11.44 -1.49
N ILE A 37 -5.19 10.55 -2.46
CA ILE A 37 -5.03 9.11 -2.32
C ILE A 37 -4.24 8.65 -3.54
N ASP A 38 -3.30 7.73 -3.34
CA ASP A 38 -2.61 7.03 -4.41
C ASP A 38 -2.35 5.58 -4.01
N ASN A 39 -2.37 4.69 -5.01
CA ASN A 39 -2.16 3.25 -4.85
C ASN A 39 -1.15 2.78 -5.90
N LEU A 40 -0.09 2.11 -5.46
CA LEU A 40 0.96 1.59 -6.34
C LEU A 40 1.09 0.07 -6.19
N PRO A 41 0.85 -0.74 -7.24
CA PRO A 41 1.18 -2.16 -7.25
C PRO A 41 2.70 -2.38 -7.15
N LEU A 42 3.12 -3.31 -6.31
CA LEU A 42 4.51 -3.68 -6.09
C LEU A 42 4.63 -5.21 -6.08
N THR A 43 5.81 -5.73 -6.45
CA THR A 43 6.13 -7.15 -6.35
C THR A 43 7.35 -7.33 -5.47
N PHE A 44 7.22 -8.14 -4.42
CA PHE A 44 8.29 -8.47 -3.48
C PHE A 44 8.80 -9.89 -3.73
N GLY A 45 10.12 -10.08 -3.60
CA GLY A 45 10.75 -11.39 -3.80
C GLY A 45 10.95 -11.81 -5.27
N ALA A 46 10.57 -10.96 -6.24
CA ALA A 46 11.00 -11.13 -7.62
C ALA A 46 12.50 -10.85 -7.74
N ARG A 47 13.24 -11.78 -8.35
CA ARG A 47 14.68 -11.69 -8.54
C ARG A 47 15.01 -11.06 -9.88
#